data_AF-A0A9P5BDP7-F1
#
_entry.id   AF-A0A9P5BDP7-F1
#
_cell.length_a   1.000
_cell.length_b   1.000
_cell.length_c   1.000
_cell.angle_alpha   90.00
_cell.angle_beta   90.00
_cell.angle_gamma   90.00
#
_symmetry.space_group_name_H-M   'P 1'
#
loop_
_entity.id
_entity.type
_entity.pdbx_description
1 polymer ?
#
loop_
_entity_poly.entity_id
_entity_poly.type
_entity_poly.pdbx_seq_one_letter_code
_entity_poly.pdbx_strand_id
1 'polypeptide(L)'
;MKPIQVGKAQVFHYKPDTSSGDLFKGPGLPIHEIQQQTVMAAMSSSPQMLGNGAYTIYYIIGDVQGHTGQEWSTLPGFAGLSHILAAPPSVCENCANHQEQGQLVTSTTPITSLLLDYVQIGKLNSMEEVIVKRFLIDNLKWRAQTIAGEVLNPMDRDRNHTFNLGISRKRTPVPRSAGDMQYDTYPEVIEANINNSS
;
A
#
# COMPACT_ATOMS: atom_id res chain seq x y z
N MET A 1 -5.09 0.08 -32.74
CA MET A 1 -4.07 -0.01 -31.68
C MET A 1 -2.82 -0.66 -32.26
N LYS A 2 -1.65 -0.05 -32.10
CA LYS A 2 -0.38 -0.70 -32.50
C LYS A 2 0.12 -1.58 -31.35
N PRO A 3 0.58 -2.81 -31.60
CA PRO A 3 1.08 -3.69 -30.55
C PRO A 3 2.39 -3.16 -29.98
N ILE A 4 2.54 -3.26 -28.66
CA ILE A 4 3.78 -2.97 -27.94
C ILE A 4 4.81 -4.03 -28.37
N GLN A 5 5.92 -3.60 -28.97
CA GLN A 5 7.04 -4.49 -29.27
C GLN A 5 7.83 -4.76 -27.99
N VAL A 6 7.55 -5.90 -27.36
CA VAL A 6 8.38 -6.45 -26.28
C VAL A 6 9.54 -7.21 -26.95
N GLY A 7 10.56 -6.46 -27.37
CA GLY A 7 11.56 -7.00 -28.29
C GLY A 7 12.96 -6.41 -28.14
N LYS A 8 13.38 -6.00 -26.93
CA LYS A 8 14.80 -5.77 -26.58
C LYS A 8 15.04 -5.97 -25.07
N ALA A 9 14.68 -7.14 -24.53
CA ALA A 9 15.41 -7.60 -23.37
C ALA A 9 16.84 -7.92 -23.85
N GLN A 10 17.87 -7.39 -23.18
CA GLN A 10 19.25 -7.77 -23.46
C GLN A 10 19.41 -9.25 -23.12
N VAL A 11 19.27 -10.11 -24.13
CA VAL A 11 19.65 -11.51 -24.04
C VAL A 11 21.17 -11.53 -24.12
N PHE A 12 21.82 -11.88 -23.00
CA PHE A 12 23.26 -12.10 -22.97
C PHE A 12 23.58 -13.31 -23.84
N HIS A 13 24.05 -13.07 -25.07
CA HIS A 13 24.56 -14.12 -25.93
C HIS A 13 25.96 -14.53 -25.45
N TYR A 14 26.01 -15.58 -24.63
CA TYR A 14 27.26 -16.19 -24.21
C TYR A 14 27.88 -16.95 -25.40
N LYS A 15 29.07 -16.54 -25.85
CA LYS A 15 29.90 -17.33 -26.76
C LYS A 15 30.96 -18.08 -25.96
N PRO A 16 31.31 -19.33 -26.31
CA PRO A 16 32.18 -20.17 -25.47
C PRO A 16 33.63 -19.68 -25.35
N ASP A 17 34.03 -18.67 -26.13
CA ASP A 17 35.44 -18.31 -26.34
C ASP A 17 35.82 -16.95 -25.70
N THR A 18 34.91 -16.32 -24.95
CA THR A 18 35.22 -15.05 -24.25
C THR A 18 36.13 -15.29 -23.05
N SER A 19 37.38 -14.84 -23.17
CA SER A 19 38.36 -14.75 -22.08
C SER A 19 37.76 -14.07 -20.84
N SER A 20 37.91 -14.72 -19.69
CA SER A 20 37.41 -14.28 -18.38
C SER A 20 37.77 -12.82 -18.02
N GLY A 21 38.84 -12.27 -18.61
CA GLY A 21 39.27 -10.89 -18.37
C GLY A 21 38.33 -9.80 -18.92
N ASP A 22 37.48 -10.08 -19.91
CA ASP A 22 36.53 -9.08 -20.45
C ASP A 22 35.19 -9.05 -19.69
N LEU A 23 34.94 -9.99 -18.77
CA LEU A 23 33.78 -9.94 -17.86
C LEU A 23 33.97 -8.95 -16.69
N PHE A 24 35.20 -8.47 -16.45
CA PHE A 24 35.53 -7.58 -15.33
C PHE A 24 35.84 -6.14 -15.74
N LYS A 25 35.80 -5.81 -17.04
CA LYS A 25 35.79 -4.42 -17.48
C LYS A 25 34.40 -3.86 -17.25
N GLY A 26 34.18 -3.35 -16.03
CA GLY A 26 32.98 -2.58 -15.74
C GLY A 26 32.85 -1.46 -16.78
N PRO A 27 31.68 -1.26 -17.40
CA PRO A 27 31.45 -0.05 -18.18
C PRO A 27 31.81 1.13 -17.28
N GLY A 28 32.67 2.04 -17.76
CA GLY A 28 33.11 3.19 -16.98
C GLY A 28 31.90 3.85 -16.33
N LEU A 29 31.92 3.93 -14.99
CA LEU A 29 30.80 4.45 -14.22
C LEU A 29 30.46 5.85 -14.75
N PRO A 30 29.25 6.06 -15.32
CA PRO A 30 28.73 7.41 -15.39
C PRO A 30 28.69 7.91 -13.96
N ILE A 31 29.15 9.13 -13.69
CA ILE A 31 28.96 9.80 -12.39
C ILE A 31 27.46 9.74 -12.11
N HIS A 32 27.03 8.77 -11.30
CA HIS A 32 25.63 8.58 -10.98
C HIS A 32 25.28 9.70 -10.02
N GLU A 33 24.53 10.67 -10.53
CA GLU A 33 23.70 11.53 -9.70
C GLU A 33 22.96 10.61 -8.71
N ILE A 34 23.07 10.89 -7.41
CA ILE A 34 22.43 10.07 -6.38
C ILE A 34 20.94 10.08 -6.66
N GLN A 35 20.42 8.98 -7.23
CA GLN A 35 18.99 8.84 -7.48
C GLN A 35 18.32 8.35 -6.20
N GLN A 36 17.13 8.87 -5.91
CA GLN A 36 16.32 8.41 -4.78
C GLN A 36 15.10 7.68 -5.30
N GLN A 37 14.88 6.46 -4.82
CA GLN A 37 13.64 5.73 -5.05
C GLN A 37 12.66 6.01 -3.92
N THR A 38 11.45 6.46 -4.27
CA THR A 38 10.36 6.71 -3.33
C THR A 38 9.30 5.60 -3.44
N VAL A 39 8.89 5.05 -2.30
CA VAL A 39 7.78 4.08 -2.19
C VAL A 39 6.78 4.58 -1.15
N MET A 40 5.51 4.56 -1.51
CA MET A 40 4.36 4.89 -0.66
C MET A 40 3.55 3.63 -0.35
N ALA A 41 3.05 3.52 0.88
CA ALA A 41 2.17 2.46 1.31
C ALA A 41 1.07 2.95 2.26
N ALA A 42 -0.12 2.37 2.16
CA ALA A 42 -1.16 2.45 3.18
C ALA A 42 -0.93 1.36 4.23
N MET A 43 -1.06 1.71 5.50
CA MET A 43 -0.80 0.83 6.64
C MET A 43 -2.00 0.84 7.57
N SER A 44 -2.60 -0.31 7.86
CA SER A 44 -3.62 -0.43 8.92
C SER A 44 -3.08 -1.19 10.10
N SER A 45 -3.44 -0.76 11.31
CA SER A 45 -3.39 -1.56 12.52
C SER A 45 -4.77 -1.62 13.16
N SER A 46 -5.22 -2.81 13.52
CA SER A 46 -6.56 -2.99 14.07
C SER A 46 -6.55 -4.11 15.10
N PRO A 47 -7.47 -4.08 16.08
CA PRO A 47 -7.72 -5.26 16.89
C PRO A 47 -8.04 -6.44 15.98
N GLN A 48 -7.63 -7.64 16.38
CA GLN A 48 -7.92 -8.84 15.60
C GLN A 48 -9.43 -9.03 15.40
N MET A 49 -10.26 -8.52 16.30
CA MET A 49 -11.72 -8.58 16.23
C MET A 49 -12.34 -7.19 16.08
N LEU A 50 -12.95 -6.93 14.92
CA LEU A 50 -13.90 -5.83 14.67
C LEU A 50 -15.19 -6.49 14.19
N GLY A 51 -16.18 -6.60 15.07
CA GLY A 51 -17.29 -7.53 14.88
C GLY A 51 -16.86 -8.98 15.18
N ASN A 52 -17.78 -9.84 15.62
CA ASN A 52 -17.46 -11.19 16.13
C ASN A 52 -17.09 -12.18 15.00
N GLY A 53 -16.12 -11.84 14.15
CA GLY A 53 -15.70 -12.66 13.02
C GLY A 53 -14.74 -11.94 12.08
N ALA A 54 -14.38 -12.64 11.01
CA ALA A 54 -13.48 -12.13 9.98
C ALA A 54 -14.08 -10.94 9.21
N TYR A 55 -13.22 -10.00 8.86
CA TYR A 55 -13.58 -8.81 8.09
C TYR A 55 -12.46 -8.44 7.11
N THR A 56 -12.78 -7.55 6.18
CA THR A 56 -11.87 -7.09 5.13
C THR A 56 -11.85 -5.59 5.12
N ILE A 57 -10.65 -5.01 5.05
CA ILE A 57 -10.44 -3.58 4.84
C ILE A 57 -10.11 -3.39 3.36
N TYR A 58 -10.88 -2.54 2.67
CA TYR A 58 -10.69 -2.19 1.27
C TYR A 58 -10.10 -0.79 1.17
N TYR A 59 -9.16 -0.60 0.23
CA TYR A 59 -8.53 0.69 -0.07
C TYR A 59 -8.75 1.04 -1.53
N ILE A 60 -9.18 2.28 -1.78
CA ILE A 60 -9.36 2.80 -3.14
C ILE A 60 -8.92 4.25 -3.19
N ILE A 61 -8.29 4.65 -4.29
CA ILE A 61 -7.91 6.03 -4.56
C ILE A 61 -8.78 6.51 -5.72
N GLY A 62 -9.46 7.65 -5.53
CA GLY A 62 -10.25 8.33 -6.55
C GLY A 62 -11.75 8.37 -6.28
N ASP A 63 -12.48 8.91 -7.27
CA ASP A 63 -13.93 9.05 -7.20
C ASP A 63 -14.63 7.70 -7.39
N VAL A 64 -15.17 7.18 -6.29
CA VAL A 64 -15.97 5.95 -6.31
C VAL A 64 -17.42 6.23 -5.94
N GLN A 65 -18.31 5.64 -6.74
CA GLN A 65 -19.72 5.44 -6.46
C GLN A 65 -19.90 3.94 -6.22
N GLY A 66 -19.80 3.50 -4.96
CA GLY A 66 -19.88 2.08 -4.62
C GLY A 66 -20.39 1.89 -3.20
N HIS A 67 -21.44 1.09 -3.05
CA HIS A 67 -22.12 0.84 -1.78
C HIS A 67 -21.41 -0.25 -0.97
N THR A 68 -20.59 -1.08 -1.63
CA THR A 68 -19.79 -2.14 -0.99
C THR A 68 -18.30 -2.07 -1.33
N GLY A 69 -17.44 -2.58 -0.46
CA GLY A 69 -16.00 -2.70 -0.72
C GLY A 69 -15.69 -3.73 -1.80
N GLN A 70 -16.55 -4.74 -1.96
CA GLN A 70 -16.47 -5.71 -3.05
C GLN A 70 -16.62 -5.04 -4.41
N GLU A 71 -17.56 -4.09 -4.57
CA GLU A 71 -17.67 -3.30 -5.80
C GLU A 71 -16.38 -2.53 -6.11
N TRP A 72 -15.73 -1.97 -5.09
CA TRP A 72 -14.48 -1.22 -5.27
C TRP A 72 -13.36 -2.06 -5.86
N SER A 73 -13.31 -3.37 -5.59
CA SER A 73 -12.28 -4.27 -6.11
C SER A 73 -12.24 -4.37 -7.64
N THR A 74 -13.33 -3.97 -8.31
CA THR A 74 -13.44 -3.98 -9.77
C THR A 74 -13.15 -2.62 -10.41
N LEU A 75 -12.95 -1.57 -9.61
CA LEU A 75 -12.76 -0.21 -10.08
C LEU A 75 -11.28 0.11 -10.33
N PRO A 76 -10.95 0.97 -11.30
CA PRO A 76 -9.56 1.29 -11.66
C PRO A 76 -8.71 1.91 -10.54
N GLY A 77 -9.36 2.52 -9.54
CA GLY A 77 -8.70 3.13 -8.39
C GLY A 77 -8.36 2.15 -7.27
N PHE A 78 -8.70 0.86 -7.40
CA PHE A 78 -8.53 -0.10 -6.33
C PHE A 78 -7.06 -0.26 -5.95
N ALA A 79 -6.73 0.14 -4.72
CA ALA A 79 -5.36 0.12 -4.22
C ALA A 79 -5.01 -1.22 -3.56
N GLY A 80 -6.00 -1.89 -2.98
CA GLY A 80 -5.83 -3.22 -2.40
C GLY A 80 -6.79 -3.50 -1.26
N LEU A 81 -6.55 -4.62 -0.59
CA LEU A 81 -7.34 -5.05 0.56
C LEU A 81 -6.46 -5.70 1.63
N SER A 82 -7.02 -5.80 2.84
CA SER A 82 -6.46 -6.56 3.94
C SER A 82 -7.55 -7.41 4.55
N HIS A 83 -7.42 -8.73 4.44
CA HIS A 83 -8.32 -9.68 5.10
C HIS A 83 -7.81 -9.98 6.50
N ILE A 84 -8.67 -9.77 7.49
CA ILE A 84 -8.39 -10.06 8.90
C ILE A 84 -9.19 -11.30 9.26
N LEU A 85 -8.47 -12.40 9.48
CA LEU A 85 -9.06 -13.66 9.90
C LEU A 85 -9.17 -13.66 11.43
N ALA A 86 -10.41 -13.68 11.90
CA ALA A 86 -10.75 -13.65 13.31
C ALA A 86 -11.84 -14.67 13.60
N ALA A 87 -11.78 -15.26 14.78
CA ALA A 87 -12.78 -16.20 15.28
C ALA A 87 -13.19 -15.76 16.69
N PRO A 88 -14.45 -16.02 17.09
CA PRO A 88 -14.89 -15.77 18.46
C PRO A 88 -14.02 -16.53 19.47
N PRO A 89 -13.82 -15.98 20.69
CA PRO A 89 -13.09 -16.67 21.76
C PRO A 89 -13.61 -18.08 22.07
N SER A 90 -14.92 -18.29 21.92
CA SER A 90 -15.57 -19.59 22.13
C SER A 90 -15.18 -20.66 21.11
N VAL A 91 -14.59 -20.27 19.98
CA VAL A 91 -14.22 -21.17 18.87
C VAL A 91 -12.70 -21.29 18.73
N CYS A 92 -11.93 -20.32 19.23
CA CYS A 92 -10.48 -20.27 19.09
C CYS A 92 -9.81 -19.71 20.36
N GLU A 93 -9.19 -20.58 21.14
CA GLU A 93 -8.49 -20.22 22.39
C GLU A 93 -7.30 -19.29 22.13
N ASN A 94 -6.50 -19.55 21.08
CA ASN A 94 -5.38 -18.68 20.74
C ASN A 94 -5.84 -17.25 20.36
N CYS A 95 -7.01 -17.15 19.71
CA CYS A 95 -7.60 -15.88 19.35
C CYS A 95 -8.08 -15.12 20.60
N ALA A 96 -8.61 -15.83 21.59
CA ALA A 96 -8.96 -15.26 22.89
C ALA A 96 -7.72 -14.70 23.61
N ASN A 97 -6.63 -15.46 23.65
CA ASN A 97 -5.36 -15.04 24.26
C ASN A 97 -4.78 -13.79 23.59
N HIS A 98 -4.75 -13.76 22.25
CA HIS A 98 -4.29 -12.59 21.51
C HIS A 98 -5.17 -11.35 21.75
N GLN A 99 -6.48 -11.56 21.89
CA GLN A 99 -7.42 -10.48 22.21
C GLN A 99 -7.19 -9.94 23.63
N GLU A 100 -7.02 -10.81 24.63
CA GLU A 100 -6.71 -10.40 26.01
C GLU A 100 -5.39 -9.65 26.12
N GLN A 101 -4.39 -10.03 25.30
CA GLN A 101 -3.10 -9.34 25.20
C GLN A 101 -3.17 -8.03 24.40
N GLY A 102 -4.32 -7.68 23.83
CA GLY A 102 -4.48 -6.48 23.01
C GLY A 102 -3.66 -6.51 21.73
N GLN A 103 -3.39 -7.70 21.18
CA GLN A 103 -2.56 -7.85 19.99
C GLN A 103 -3.24 -7.21 18.77
N LEU A 104 -2.52 -6.32 18.11
CA LEU A 104 -2.96 -5.65 16.88
C LEU A 104 -2.52 -6.45 15.67
N VAL A 105 -3.41 -6.56 14.69
CA VAL A 105 -3.09 -7.05 13.35
C VAL A 105 -2.69 -5.86 12.50
N THR A 106 -1.54 -5.96 11.85
CA THR A 106 -1.04 -4.91 10.94
C THR A 106 -1.02 -5.40 9.50
N SER A 107 -1.25 -4.48 8.58
CA SER A 107 -1.20 -4.76 7.14
C SER A 107 -0.65 -3.55 6.41
N THR A 108 0.03 -3.81 5.29
CA THR A 108 0.66 -2.79 4.46
C THR A 108 0.31 -3.05 2.99
N THR A 109 -0.33 -2.06 2.36
CA THR A 109 -0.71 -2.08 0.95
C THR A 109 0.14 -1.07 0.18
N PRO A 110 1.02 -1.49 -0.74
CA PRO A 110 1.80 -0.56 -1.56
C PRO A 110 0.87 0.19 -2.53
N ILE A 111 0.97 1.52 -2.57
CA ILE A 111 0.11 2.38 -3.44
C ILE A 111 0.90 3.14 -4.51
N THR A 112 2.21 2.88 -4.61
CA THR A 112 3.12 3.68 -5.44
C THR A 112 2.81 3.60 -6.93
N SER A 113 2.54 2.41 -7.45
CA SER A 113 2.23 2.21 -8.88
C SER A 113 0.97 2.99 -9.28
N LEU A 114 -0.08 2.91 -8.46
CA LEU A 114 -1.32 3.61 -8.72
C LEU A 114 -1.16 5.14 -8.68
N LEU A 115 -0.34 5.66 -7.75
CA LEU A 115 -0.01 7.09 -7.72
C LEU A 115 0.76 7.52 -8.98
N LEU A 116 1.70 6.70 -9.45
CA LEU A 116 2.43 6.96 -10.70
C LEU A 116 1.49 6.96 -11.92
N ASP A 117 0.51 6.07 -11.96
CA ASP A 117 -0.52 6.07 -13.00
C ASP A 117 -1.33 7.38 -12.98
N TYR A 118 -1.70 7.88 -11.78
CA TYR A 118 -2.35 9.18 -11.64
C TYR A 118 -1.49 10.35 -12.11
N VAL A 119 -0.17 10.28 -11.95
CA VAL A 119 0.77 11.25 -12.54
C VAL A 119 0.75 11.16 -14.05
N GLN A 120 0.85 9.94 -14.60
CA GLN A 120 0.90 9.72 -16.04
C GLN A 120 -0.36 10.22 -16.76
N ILE A 121 -1.54 10.11 -16.13
CA ILE A 121 -2.80 10.59 -16.70
C ILE A 121 -3.14 12.04 -16.31
N GLY A 122 -2.25 12.74 -15.60
CA GLY A 122 -2.40 14.16 -15.26
C GLY A 122 -3.41 14.47 -14.15
N LYS A 123 -3.83 13.47 -13.36
CA LYS A 123 -4.71 13.65 -12.19
C LYS A 123 -3.95 13.95 -10.90
N LEU A 124 -2.67 13.58 -10.85
CA LEU A 124 -1.73 13.93 -9.79
C LEU A 124 -0.57 14.71 -10.42
N ASN A 125 -0.25 15.90 -9.92
CA ASN A 125 0.74 16.75 -10.58
C ASN A 125 2.17 16.18 -10.51
N SER A 126 2.54 15.56 -9.38
CA SER A 126 3.86 14.99 -9.15
C SER A 126 3.85 14.02 -7.97
N MET A 127 4.94 13.28 -7.79
CA MET A 127 5.20 12.43 -6.61
C MET A 127 5.80 13.22 -5.42
N GLU A 128 5.75 14.55 -5.45
CA GLU A 128 6.20 15.37 -4.33
C GLU A 128 5.29 15.17 -3.12
N GLU A 129 5.88 15.14 -1.93
CA GLU A 129 5.21 14.80 -0.69
C GLU A 129 3.96 15.64 -0.41
N VAL A 130 4.07 16.97 -0.51
CA VAL A 130 2.98 17.90 -0.23
C VAL A 130 1.81 17.67 -1.19
N ILE A 131 2.12 17.35 -2.45
CA ILE A 131 1.15 17.11 -3.51
C ILE A 131 0.46 15.76 -3.31
N VAL A 132 1.23 14.68 -3.08
CA VAL A 132 0.71 13.33 -2.82
C VAL A 132 -0.15 13.32 -1.56
N LYS A 133 0.31 13.97 -0.48
CA LYS A 133 -0.44 14.06 0.79
C LYS A 133 -1.79 14.72 0.58
N ARG A 134 -1.84 15.87 -0.08
CA ARG A 134 -3.11 16.56 -0.39
C ARG A 134 -4.02 15.69 -1.25
N PHE A 135 -3.47 15.09 -2.31
CA PHE A 135 -4.22 14.22 -3.20
C PHE A 135 -4.85 13.04 -2.45
N LEU A 136 -4.10 12.37 -1.56
CA LEU A 136 -4.60 11.26 -0.77
C LEU A 136 -5.66 11.71 0.26
N ILE A 137 -5.53 12.90 0.85
CA ILE A 137 -6.60 13.46 1.72
C ILE A 137 -7.91 13.57 0.95
N ASP A 138 -7.86 13.98 -0.32
CA ASP A 138 -9.07 14.24 -1.09
C ASP A 138 -9.62 12.97 -1.78
N ASN A 139 -8.77 11.97 -2.04
CA ASN A 139 -9.10 10.84 -2.93
C ASN A 139 -8.98 9.45 -2.30
N LEU A 140 -8.22 9.28 -1.21
CA LEU A 140 -8.09 7.96 -0.58
C LEU A 140 -9.33 7.67 0.24
N LYS A 141 -10.07 6.63 -0.15
CA LYS A 141 -11.18 6.09 0.62
C LYS A 141 -10.86 4.69 1.10
N TRP A 142 -11.49 4.33 2.20
CA TRP A 142 -11.33 3.02 2.80
C TRP A 142 -12.63 2.59 3.47
N ARG A 143 -12.79 1.28 3.64
CA ARG A 143 -13.97 0.69 4.28
C ARG A 143 -13.64 -0.66 4.88
N ALA A 144 -14.14 -0.94 6.08
CA ALA A 144 -14.12 -2.26 6.68
C ALA A 144 -15.48 -2.96 6.47
N GLN A 145 -15.48 -4.22 6.06
CA GLN A 145 -16.71 -5.02 5.89
C GLN A 145 -16.53 -6.45 6.37
N THR A 146 -17.57 -7.03 6.98
CA THR A 146 -17.58 -8.46 7.32
C THR A 146 -17.70 -9.33 6.06
N ILE A 147 -17.47 -10.64 6.20
CA ILE A 147 -17.71 -11.60 5.11
C ILE A 147 -19.17 -11.62 4.62
N ALA A 148 -20.12 -11.20 5.47
CA ALA A 148 -21.53 -11.10 5.13
C ALA A 148 -21.88 -9.80 4.39
N GLY A 149 -20.90 -8.91 4.17
CA GLY A 149 -21.08 -7.63 3.48
C GLY A 149 -21.52 -6.48 4.40
N GLU A 150 -21.64 -6.72 5.71
CA GLU A 150 -21.95 -5.68 6.69
C GLU A 150 -20.79 -4.68 6.77
N VAL A 151 -21.10 -3.39 6.56
CA VAL A 151 -20.12 -2.30 6.70
C VAL A 151 -19.87 -2.06 8.17
N LEU A 152 -18.62 -2.20 8.59
CA LEU A 152 -18.19 -1.94 9.95
C LEU A 152 -17.86 -0.46 10.08
N ASN A 153 -18.49 0.23 11.03
CA ASN A 153 -18.07 1.57 11.42
C ASN A 153 -16.90 1.45 12.42
N PRO A 154 -15.68 1.85 12.04
CA PRO A 154 -14.50 1.75 12.89
C PRO A 154 -14.54 2.76 14.05
N MET A 155 -15.44 3.75 13.99
CA MET A 155 -15.68 4.75 15.03
C MET A 155 -16.84 4.38 15.96
N ASP A 156 -17.45 3.20 15.81
CA ASP A 156 -18.51 2.76 16.72
C ASP A 156 -17.92 2.54 18.12
N ARG A 157 -18.20 3.52 18.99
CA ARG A 157 -17.54 3.75 20.29
C ARG A 157 -17.93 2.77 21.39
N ASP A 158 -18.89 1.90 21.15
CA ASP A 158 -19.32 0.90 22.13
C ASP A 158 -18.29 -0.23 22.33
N ARG A 159 -17.22 -0.23 21.53
CA ARG A 159 -16.10 -1.15 21.70
C ARG A 159 -14.81 -0.36 21.75
N ASN A 160 -14.02 -0.58 22.81
CA ASN A 160 -12.72 0.01 23.11
C ASN A 160 -11.63 -0.39 22.07
N HIS A 161 -11.92 -0.19 20.78
CA HIS A 161 -11.15 -0.71 19.65
C HIS A 161 -10.47 0.43 18.92
N THR A 162 -9.14 0.49 19.04
CA THR A 162 -8.29 1.44 18.31
C THR A 162 -7.95 0.89 16.94
N PHE A 163 -8.83 1.16 15.96
CA PHE A 163 -8.45 1.03 14.55
C PHE A 163 -7.58 2.23 14.16
N ASN A 164 -6.36 1.99 13.72
CA ASN A 164 -5.50 3.01 13.14
C ASN A 164 -5.25 2.68 11.67
N LEU A 165 -5.36 3.68 10.83
CA LEU A 165 -4.90 3.62 9.45
C LEU A 165 -3.90 4.77 9.27
N GLY A 166 -2.86 4.56 8.48
CA GLY A 166 -1.79 5.51 8.25
C GLY A 166 -1.23 5.38 6.84
N ILE A 167 -0.57 6.42 6.36
CA ILE A 167 0.23 6.36 5.14
C ILE A 167 1.70 6.47 5.52
N SER A 168 2.55 5.67 4.90
CA SER A 168 3.99 5.78 5.05
C SER A 168 4.69 5.99 3.71
N ARG A 169 5.84 6.66 3.78
CA ARG A 169 6.78 6.84 2.68
C ARG A 169 8.12 6.27 3.08
N LYS A 170 8.74 5.57 2.15
CA LYS A 170 10.12 5.10 2.22
C LYS A 170 10.94 5.72 1.11
N ARG A 171 12.07 6.33 1.47
CA ARG A 171 13.07 6.84 0.52
C ARG A 171 14.34 5.99 0.62
N THR A 172 14.77 5.46 -0.52
CA THR A 172 15.96 4.60 -0.61
C THR A 172 16.95 5.22 -1.59
N PRO A 173 18.20 5.51 -1.15
CA PRO A 173 19.26 5.95 -2.05
C PRO A 173 19.61 4.87 -3.07
N VAL A 174 19.96 5.30 -4.29
CA VAL A 174 20.43 4.45 -5.38
C VAL A 174 21.76 5.03 -5.88
N PRO A 175 22.89 4.32 -5.70
CA PRO A 175 23.02 3.00 -5.08
C PRO A 175 22.76 3.03 -3.56
N ARG A 176 22.32 1.91 -2.98
CA ARG A 176 21.98 1.82 -1.55
C ARG A 176 23.16 2.12 -0.62
N SER A 177 24.39 1.97 -1.10
CA SER A 177 25.61 2.36 -0.38
C SER A 177 25.79 3.88 -0.24
N ALA A 178 24.98 4.68 -0.94
CA ALA A 178 25.08 6.14 -0.94
C ALA A 178 24.43 6.82 0.26
N GLY A 179 23.71 6.08 1.13
CA GLY A 179 23.15 6.63 2.36
C GLY A 179 22.08 5.77 3.01
N ASP A 180 21.48 6.31 4.07
CA ASP A 180 20.46 5.62 4.87
C ASP A 180 19.07 5.65 4.24
N MET A 181 18.26 4.64 4.59
CA MET A 181 16.84 4.62 4.27
C MET A 181 16.09 5.58 5.20
N GLN A 182 15.23 6.43 4.63
CA GLN A 182 14.38 7.33 5.39
C GLN A 182 12.93 6.83 5.34
N TYR A 183 12.24 6.98 6.48
CA TYR A 183 10.84 6.60 6.65
C TYR A 183 10.07 7.78 7.21
N ASP A 184 8.97 8.12 6.55
CA ASP A 184 8.05 9.18 6.97
C ASP A 184 6.65 8.58 7.13
N THR A 185 5.88 9.06 8.09
CA THR A 185 4.47 8.68 8.30
C THR A 185 3.58 9.92 8.26
N TYR A 186 2.36 9.76 7.74
CA TYR A 186 1.39 10.84 7.54
C TYR A 186 0.05 10.49 8.19
N PRO A 187 -0.04 10.49 9.53
CA PRO A 187 -1.27 10.16 10.25
C PRO A 187 -2.45 11.07 9.86
N GLU A 188 -2.19 12.33 9.56
CA GLU A 188 -3.19 13.34 9.20
C GLU A 188 -3.95 13.04 7.90
N VAL A 189 -3.36 12.27 6.98
CA VAL A 189 -4.04 11.84 5.74
C VAL A 189 -5.24 10.98 6.08
N ILE A 190 -5.13 10.21 7.16
CA ILE A 190 -6.17 9.31 7.58
C ILE A 190 -7.10 9.96 8.57
N GLU A 191 -6.63 10.79 9.50
CA GLU A 191 -7.53 11.57 10.36
C GLU A 191 -8.53 12.42 9.55
N ALA A 192 -8.08 13.01 8.45
CA ALA A 192 -8.95 13.69 7.50
C ALA A 192 -9.93 12.73 6.80
N ASN A 193 -9.50 11.48 6.53
CA ASN A 193 -10.28 10.47 5.83
C ASN A 193 -11.12 9.54 6.73
N ILE A 194 -10.95 9.54 8.06
CA ILE A 194 -11.83 8.83 9.00
C ILE A 194 -13.25 9.40 8.88
N ASN A 195 -13.35 10.72 8.68
CA ASN A 195 -14.62 11.39 8.38
C ASN A 195 -15.15 11.10 6.97
N ASN A 196 -14.31 10.61 6.06
CA ASN A 196 -14.67 10.16 4.71
C ASN A 196 -14.88 8.64 4.63
N SER A 197 -14.92 7.93 5.76
CA SER A 197 -15.38 6.53 5.77
C SER A 197 -16.77 6.49 5.15
N SER A 198 -16.84 5.88 3.97
CA SER A 198 -18.07 5.70 3.19
C SER A 198 -18.60 4.31 3.41
#